data_AF-A0A969DPR9-F1
#
_entry.id   AF-A0A969DPR9-F1
#
_cell.length_a   1.000
_cell.length_b   1.000
_cell.length_c   1.000
_cell.angle_alpha   90.00
_cell.angle_beta   90.00
_cell.angle_gamma   90.00
#
_symmetry.space_group_name_H-M   'P 1'
#
loop_
_entity.id
_entity.type
_entity.pdbx_description
1 polymer ?
#
loop_
_entity_poly.entity_id
_entity_poly.type
_entity_poly.pdbx_seq_one_letter_code
_entity_poly.pdbx_strand_id
1 'polypeptide(L)'
;MIRAFFFSLTVCLIIYNMNATAQNLWQPYYIFPRTGSQDLDLSQNWKFTHFEDSLLNLDQLGSSSRMKMKKPTSVNWLLFENDSLPHPFKNENSKLYEFVKVWYFKKEFSKPESSLMNLFFWVLMDSIIFQKYG
;
A
#
# COMPACT_ATOMS: atom_id res chain seq x y z
N MET A 1 37.02 -48.83 -16.55
CA MET A 1 36.64 -47.63 -15.78
C MET A 1 35.74 -46.64 -16.53
N ILE A 2 35.81 -46.51 -17.86
CA ILE A 2 35.05 -45.50 -18.63
C ILE A 2 33.51 -45.74 -18.67
N ARG A 3 33.04 -47.00 -18.61
CA ARG A 3 31.59 -47.32 -18.65
C ARG A 3 30.80 -46.89 -17.41
N ALA A 4 31.42 -46.85 -16.24
CA ALA A 4 30.76 -46.42 -15.00
C ALA A 4 30.57 -44.89 -14.95
N PHE A 5 31.47 -44.15 -15.61
CA PHE A 5 31.42 -42.68 -15.65
C PHE A 5 30.27 -42.17 -16.53
N PHE A 6 30.03 -42.82 -17.67
CA PHE A 6 28.89 -42.50 -18.54
C PHE A 6 27.55 -42.79 -17.85
N PHE A 7 27.47 -43.85 -17.06
CA PHE A 7 26.24 -44.20 -16.33
C PHE A 7 25.96 -43.24 -15.15
N SER A 8 27.02 -42.73 -14.50
CA SER A 8 26.88 -41.72 -13.45
C SER A 8 26.47 -40.35 -14.00
N LEU A 9 26.99 -39.95 -15.16
CA LEU A 9 26.67 -38.68 -15.80
C LEU A 9 25.22 -38.64 -16.30
N THR A 10 24.72 -39.74 -16.86
CA THR A 10 23.33 -39.83 -17.35
C THR A 10 22.33 -39.83 -16.20
N VAL A 11 22.63 -40.48 -15.08
CA VAL A 11 21.78 -40.44 -13.87
C VAL A 11 21.70 -39.03 -13.28
N CYS A 12 22.81 -38.28 -13.25
CA CYS A 12 22.81 -36.88 -12.79
C CYS A 12 21.95 -35.97 -13.68
N LEU A 13 21.99 -36.15 -15.00
CA LEU A 13 21.17 -35.39 -15.95
C LEU A 13 19.67 -35.67 -15.80
N ILE A 14 19.29 -36.91 -15.47
CA ILE A 14 17.88 -37.27 -15.26
C ILE A 14 17.33 -36.65 -13.96
N ILE A 15 18.13 -36.58 -12.89
CA ILE A 15 17.72 -35.97 -11.61
C ILE A 15 17.53 -34.44 -11.77
N TYR A 16 18.36 -33.77 -12.57
CA TYR A 16 18.24 -32.32 -12.78
C TYR A 16 16.91 -31.92 -13.46
N ASN A 17 16.41 -32.77 -14.37
CA ASN A 17 15.18 -32.49 -15.11
C ASN A 17 13.89 -32.73 -14.29
N MET A 18 13.96 -33.44 -13.16
CA MET A 18 12.79 -33.73 -12.31
C MET A 18 12.34 -32.54 -11.44
N ASN A 19 13.15 -31.48 -11.35
CA ASN A 19 12.79 -30.27 -10.57
C ASN A 19 12.01 -29.21 -11.36
N ALA A 20 11.71 -29.46 -12.64
CA ALA A 20 10.83 -28.58 -13.41
C ALA A 20 9.37 -29.00 -13.26
N THR A 21 8.83 -28.92 -12.04
CA THR A 21 7.38 -29.04 -11.83
C THR A 21 6.70 -27.86 -12.50
N ALA A 22 6.05 -28.11 -13.64
CA ALA A 22 5.13 -27.19 -14.27
C ALA A 22 4.02 -26.85 -13.27
N GLN A 23 4.10 -25.65 -12.69
CA GLN A 23 3.07 -25.12 -11.81
C GLN A 23 1.83 -24.79 -12.64
N ASN A 24 0.94 -25.76 -12.74
CA ASN A 24 -0.37 -25.57 -13.33
C ASN A 24 -1.31 -24.95 -12.27
N LEU A 25 -1.17 -23.63 -12.07
CA LEU A 25 -2.09 -22.85 -11.24
C LEU A 25 -3.18 -22.28 -12.16
N TRP A 26 -4.41 -22.73 -11.95
CA TRP A 26 -5.66 -22.25 -12.56
C TRP A 26 -6.04 -20.82 -12.12
N GLN A 27 -5.05 -19.94 -11.99
CA GLN A 27 -5.21 -18.56 -11.60
C GLN A 27 -4.70 -17.71 -12.76
N PRO A 28 -5.54 -16.92 -13.44
CA PRO A 28 -5.09 -16.05 -14.53
C PRO A 28 -4.11 -14.96 -14.06
N TYR A 29 -3.95 -14.80 -12.74
CA TYR A 29 -3.00 -13.88 -12.12
C TYR A 29 -2.07 -14.68 -11.21
N TYR A 30 -0.92 -15.07 -11.74
CA TYR A 30 0.16 -15.61 -10.91
C TYR A 30 0.84 -14.44 -10.20
N ILE A 31 0.64 -14.32 -8.89
CA ILE A 31 1.40 -13.39 -8.05
C ILE A 31 2.81 -13.98 -7.92
N PHE A 32 3.78 -13.37 -8.61
CA PHE A 32 5.17 -13.77 -8.44
C PHE A 32 5.58 -13.58 -6.96
N PRO A 33 6.27 -14.55 -6.35
CA PRO A 33 6.80 -14.38 -5.01
C PRO A 33 7.73 -13.17 -5.01
N ARG A 34 7.50 -12.27 -4.05
CA ARG A 34 8.31 -11.06 -3.88
C ARG A 34 9.74 -11.48 -3.57
N THR A 35 10.71 -10.95 -4.32
CA THR A 35 12.14 -11.23 -4.11
C THR A 35 12.89 -9.93 -3.87
N GLY A 36 13.66 -9.86 -2.77
CA GLY A 36 14.43 -8.67 -2.42
C GLY A 36 13.58 -7.43 -2.09
N SER A 37 14.07 -6.24 -2.45
CA SER A 37 13.47 -4.93 -2.13
C SER A 37 12.39 -4.49 -3.12
N GLN A 38 11.39 -5.34 -3.37
CA GLN A 38 10.24 -5.01 -4.24
C GLN A 38 9.12 -4.28 -3.50
N ASP A 39 9.24 -4.14 -2.18
CA ASP A 39 8.25 -3.50 -1.33
C ASP A 39 8.58 -2.04 -1.09
N LEU A 40 7.59 -1.18 -1.36
CA LEU A 40 7.63 0.22 -1.02
C LEU A 40 6.73 0.46 0.20
N ASP A 41 7.33 0.85 1.32
CA ASP A 41 6.56 1.21 2.51
C ASP A 41 5.79 2.51 2.27
N LEU A 42 4.46 2.39 2.22
CA LEU A 42 3.56 3.52 2.07
C LEU A 42 3.08 4.10 3.40
N SER A 43 3.51 3.61 4.57
CA SER A 43 2.94 3.99 5.87
C SER A 43 3.14 5.46 6.29
N GLN A 44 4.21 6.11 5.83
CA GLN A 44 4.63 7.42 6.34
C GLN A 44 4.34 8.59 5.39
N ASN A 45 4.48 9.83 5.87
CA ASN A 45 4.50 11.06 5.07
C ASN A 45 3.23 11.31 4.24
N TRP A 46 2.08 10.86 4.73
CA TRP A 46 0.80 11.23 4.14
C TRP A 46 0.47 12.68 4.47
N LYS A 47 -0.22 13.31 3.54
CA LYS A 47 -0.83 14.63 3.69
C LYS A 47 -2.33 14.47 3.66
N PHE A 48 -3.05 15.26 4.43
CA PHE A 48 -4.51 15.23 4.40
C PHE A 48 -5.12 16.63 4.46
N THR A 49 -6.33 16.72 3.96
CA THR A 49 -7.18 17.92 4.02
C THR A 49 -8.64 17.51 4.05
N HIS A 50 -9.53 18.46 4.34
CA HIS A 50 -10.95 18.22 4.39
C HIS A 50 -11.77 19.38 3.81
N PHE A 51 -12.97 19.04 3.36
CA PHE A 51 -13.96 19.99 2.85
C PHE A 51 -15.36 19.61 3.35
N GLU A 52 -16.26 20.60 3.40
CA GLU A 52 -17.66 20.36 3.75
C GLU A 52 -18.37 19.56 2.66
N ASP A 53 -18.04 19.82 1.40
CA ASP A 53 -18.60 19.15 0.22
C ASP A 53 -17.51 18.47 -0.62
N SER A 54 -17.95 17.51 -1.43
CA SER A 54 -17.07 16.84 -2.40
C SER A 54 -16.59 17.81 -3.47
N LEU A 55 -15.29 17.77 -3.75
CA LEU A 55 -14.68 18.53 -4.83
C LEU A 55 -15.14 18.00 -6.20
N LEU A 56 -15.37 18.93 -7.13
CA LEU A 56 -15.69 18.61 -8.53
C LEU A 56 -14.42 18.31 -9.35
N ASN A 57 -13.28 18.88 -8.94
CA ASN A 57 -11.98 18.69 -9.60
C ASN A 57 -10.85 18.69 -8.56
N LEU A 58 -9.85 17.82 -8.74
CA LEU A 58 -8.63 17.73 -7.93
C LEU A 58 -7.78 19.02 -7.95
N ASP A 59 -7.91 19.87 -8.96
CA ASP A 59 -7.24 21.18 -9.00
C ASP A 59 -7.67 22.09 -7.84
N GLN A 60 -8.88 21.86 -7.30
CA GLN A 60 -9.42 22.59 -6.15
C GLN A 60 -8.71 22.23 -4.83
N LEU A 61 -7.96 21.12 -4.81
CA LEU A 61 -7.30 20.62 -3.60
C LEU A 61 -6.18 21.56 -3.11
N GLY A 62 -5.68 22.46 -3.98
CA GLY A 62 -4.68 23.47 -3.66
C GLY A 62 -3.35 22.92 -3.11
N SER A 63 -2.34 23.79 -2.99
CA SER A 63 -1.03 23.44 -2.41
C SER A 63 -0.90 23.81 -0.93
N SER A 64 -1.78 24.67 -0.41
CA SER A 64 -1.55 25.44 0.83
C SER A 64 -2.13 24.84 2.11
N SER A 65 -3.16 23.99 2.05
CA SER A 65 -3.79 23.42 3.24
C SER A 65 -3.63 21.90 3.28
N ARG A 66 -2.45 21.43 3.68
CA ARG A 66 -2.17 20.00 3.86
C ARG A 66 -1.50 19.76 5.20
N MET A 67 -2.27 19.24 6.14
CA MET A 67 -1.76 18.76 7.42
C MET A 67 -0.96 17.48 7.22
N LYS A 68 0.02 17.23 8.10
CA LYS A 68 0.90 16.06 8.00
C LYS A 68 0.36 14.92 8.86
N MET A 69 0.31 13.73 8.28
CA MET A 69 0.00 12.49 8.96
C MET A 69 1.28 11.68 9.14
N LYS A 70 1.60 11.36 10.40
CA LYS A 70 2.79 10.57 10.75
C LYS A 70 2.59 9.07 10.51
N LYS A 71 1.39 8.56 10.83
CA LYS A 71 1.00 7.16 10.71
C LYS A 71 -0.48 7.04 10.32
N PRO A 72 -0.91 5.92 9.72
CA PRO A 72 -2.33 5.65 9.51
C PRO A 72 -3.08 5.67 10.85
N THR A 73 -4.11 6.50 10.95
CA THR A 73 -4.96 6.67 12.14
C THR A 73 -6.31 7.27 11.74
N SER A 74 -7.23 7.42 12.69
CA SER A 74 -8.53 8.04 12.42
C SER A 74 -8.42 9.55 12.23
N VAL A 75 -9.35 10.13 11.47
CA VAL A 75 -9.42 11.58 11.20
C VAL A 75 -9.51 12.40 12.50
N ASN A 76 -10.20 11.89 13.51
CA ASN A 76 -10.29 12.55 14.82
C ASN A 76 -8.93 12.63 15.51
N TRP A 77 -8.15 11.54 15.47
CA TRP A 77 -6.79 11.57 16.00
C TRP A 77 -5.88 12.49 15.18
N LEU A 78 -6.06 12.57 13.86
CA LEU A 78 -5.27 13.47 13.02
C LEU A 78 -5.47 14.94 13.36
N LEU A 79 -6.71 15.37 13.58
CA LEU A 79 -7.02 16.74 13.99
C LEU A 79 -6.46 17.05 15.39
N PHE A 80 -6.52 16.09 16.31
CA PHE A 80 -5.90 16.25 17.63
C PHE A 80 -4.37 16.31 17.56
N GLU A 81 -3.73 15.42 16.79
CA GLU A 81 -2.28 15.37 16.63
C GLU A 81 -1.70 16.59 15.88
N ASN A 82 -2.53 17.34 15.14
CA ASN A 82 -2.17 18.60 14.49
C ASN A 82 -2.65 19.83 15.27
N ASP A 83 -3.06 19.66 16.53
CA ASP A 83 -3.54 20.72 17.43
C ASP A 83 -4.77 21.50 16.91
N SER A 84 -5.51 20.94 15.95
CA SER A 84 -6.71 21.55 15.37
C SER A 84 -7.92 21.43 16.31
N LEU A 85 -8.01 20.33 17.08
CA LEU A 85 -9.11 20.05 18.00
C LEU A 85 -8.64 19.38 19.30
N PRO A 86 -9.38 19.50 20.40
CA PRO A 86 -9.03 18.88 21.68
C PRO A 86 -9.28 17.37 21.66
N HIS A 87 -8.65 16.63 22.57
CA HIS A 87 -8.71 15.15 22.61
C HIS A 87 -10.14 14.60 22.42
N PRO A 88 -10.39 13.70 21.43
CA PRO A 88 -11.72 13.35 20.96
C PRO A 88 -12.57 12.59 22.00
N PHE A 89 -11.91 11.82 22.88
CA PHE A 89 -12.58 11.03 23.92
C PHE A 89 -12.59 11.69 25.31
N LYS A 90 -12.30 13.01 25.40
CA LYS A 90 -12.44 13.74 26.65
C LYS A 90 -13.73 14.56 26.63
N ASN A 91 -14.47 14.54 27.74
CA ASN A 91 -15.72 15.28 27.90
C ASN A 91 -16.69 15.00 26.72
N GLU A 92 -17.38 16.03 26.24
CA GLU A 92 -18.26 15.99 25.06
C GLU A 92 -17.57 16.49 23.79
N ASN A 93 -16.23 16.41 23.71
CA ASN A 93 -15.48 16.92 22.57
C ASN A 93 -15.83 16.21 21.26
N SER A 94 -16.40 15.00 21.30
CA SER A 94 -16.80 14.26 20.10
C SER A 94 -17.70 15.06 19.16
N LYS A 95 -18.57 15.93 19.69
CA LYS A 95 -19.47 16.80 18.92
C LYS A 95 -18.69 17.80 18.05
N LEU A 96 -17.50 18.22 18.49
CA LEU A 96 -16.64 19.14 17.75
C LEU A 96 -16.04 18.50 16.50
N TYR A 97 -16.13 17.19 16.33
CA TYR A 97 -15.58 16.45 15.19
C TYR A 97 -16.62 16.13 14.11
N GLU A 98 -17.89 16.53 14.28
CA GLU A 98 -19.00 16.20 13.37
C GLU A 98 -19.12 17.14 12.17
N PHE A 99 -18.37 18.25 12.15
CA PHE A 99 -18.45 19.29 11.12
C PHE A 99 -17.88 18.89 9.76
N VAL A 100 -17.05 17.85 9.68
CA VAL A 100 -16.36 17.47 8.45
C VAL A 100 -16.97 16.24 7.81
N LYS A 101 -17.40 16.39 6.54
CA LYS A 101 -18.03 15.31 5.78
C LYS A 101 -17.10 14.61 4.81
N VAL A 102 -16.13 15.33 4.23
CA VAL A 102 -15.27 14.78 3.16
C VAL A 102 -13.79 14.98 3.49
N TRP A 103 -13.04 13.88 3.42
CA TRP A 103 -11.61 13.82 3.72
C TRP A 103 -10.81 13.38 2.49
N TYR A 104 -9.70 14.06 2.25
CA TYR A 104 -8.79 13.78 1.15
C TYR A 104 -7.40 13.48 1.68
N PHE A 105 -6.85 12.34 1.26
CA PHE A 105 -5.50 11.89 1.61
C PHE A 105 -4.62 11.83 0.37
N LYS A 106 -3.40 12.35 0.48
CA LYS A 106 -2.41 12.36 -0.60
C LYS A 106 -1.07 11.82 -0.11
N LYS A 107 -0.47 10.93 -0.89
CA LYS A 107 0.92 10.51 -0.75
C LYS A 107 1.66 10.74 -2.06
N GLU A 108 2.87 11.27 -1.94
CA GLU A 108 3.82 11.37 -3.04
C GLU A 108 4.94 10.36 -2.73
N PHE A 109 5.33 9.56 -3.71
CA PHE A 109 6.41 8.60 -3.58
C PHE A 109 7.21 8.52 -4.89
N SER A 110 8.51 8.25 -4.76
CA SER A 110 9.38 8.10 -5.92
C SER A 110 9.30 6.69 -6.47
N LYS A 111 9.30 6.59 -7.80
CA LYS A 111 9.42 5.31 -8.49
C LYS A 111 10.83 4.74 -8.28
N PRO A 112 10.99 3.47 -7.85
CA PRO A 112 12.30 2.84 -7.77
C PRO A 112 12.90 2.63 -9.17
N GLU A 113 14.22 2.79 -9.30
CA GLU A 113 14.94 2.79 -10.59
C GLU A 113 14.94 1.42 -11.32
N SER A 114 14.65 0.30 -10.64
CA SER A 114 14.82 -1.06 -11.18
C SER A 114 13.74 -1.53 -12.17
N SER A 115 13.05 -0.61 -12.83
CA SER A 115 11.80 -0.86 -13.55
C SER A 115 12.02 -0.85 -15.08
N LEU A 116 12.72 -1.86 -15.60
CA LEU A 116 12.76 -2.14 -17.03
C LEU A 116 11.50 -2.92 -17.43
N MET A 117 10.67 -2.31 -18.28
CA MET A 117 9.43 -2.83 -18.90
C MET A 117 8.22 -3.08 -17.98
N ASN A 118 7.05 -2.59 -18.43
CA ASN A 118 5.68 -2.86 -17.97
C ASN A 118 5.52 -3.19 -16.47
N LEU A 119 5.69 -2.18 -15.60
CA LEU A 119 5.42 -2.33 -14.17
C LEU A 119 3.92 -2.20 -13.89
N PHE A 120 3.32 -3.26 -13.36
CA PHE A 120 2.05 -3.18 -12.64
C PHE A 120 2.33 -2.81 -11.19
N PHE A 121 1.80 -1.67 -10.73
CA PHE A 121 1.83 -1.27 -9.33
C PHE A 121 0.54 -1.71 -8.65
N TRP A 122 0.66 -2.58 -7.66
CA TRP A 122 -0.45 -2.98 -6.81
C TRP A 122 -0.37 -2.18 -5.51
N VAL A 123 -1.38 -1.36 -5.24
CA VAL A 123 -1.52 -0.69 -3.94
C VAL A 123 -2.31 -1.61 -3.03
N LEU A 124 -1.65 -2.12 -1.98
CA LEU A 124 -2.30 -2.89 -0.93
C LEU A 124 -2.68 -1.94 0.21
N MET A 125 -3.96 -1.96 0.58
CA MET A 125 -4.47 -1.25 1.75
C MET A 125 -5.06 -2.28 2.71
N ASP A 126 -4.44 -2.45 3.87
CA ASP A 126 -4.88 -3.46 4.86
C ASP A 126 -6.27 -3.14 5.42
N SER A 127 -6.60 -1.86 5.59
CA SER A 127 -7.94 -1.42 6.01
C SER A 127 -8.24 0.01 5.56
N ILE A 128 -9.49 0.24 5.18
CA ILE A 128 -10.06 1.58 4.96
C ILE A 128 -11.27 1.68 5.90
N ILE A 129 -11.27 2.68 6.78
CA ILE A 129 -12.35 2.88 7.75
C ILE A 129 -13.31 3.93 7.20
N PHE A 130 -14.58 3.55 7.05
CA PHE A 130 -15.66 4.46 6.71
C PHE A 130 -16.42 4.84 7.96
N GLN A 131 -16.45 6.14 8.27
CA GLN A 131 -17.24 6.65 9.38
C GLN A 131 -18.61 7.10 8.85
N LYS A 132 -19.66 6.35 9.16
CA LYS A 132 -21.04 6.72 8.81
C LYS A 132 -21.57 7.62 9.92
N TYR A 133 -21.69 8.91 9.64
CA TYR A 133 -22.48 9.82 10.47
C TYR A 133 -23.95 9.65 10.05
N GLY A 134 -24.79 9.30 11.02
CA GLY A 134 -26.22 9.04 10.85
C GLY A 134 -27.08 10.20 11.31
#